data_AF-A0A8B7DL46-F1
#
_entry.id   AF-A0A8B7DL46-F1
#
_cell.length_a   1.000
_cell.length_b   1.000
_cell.length_c   1.000
_cell.angle_alpha   90.00
_cell.angle_beta   90.00
_cell.angle_gamma   90.00
#
_symmetry.space_group_name_H-M   'P 1'
#
loop_
_entity.id
_entity.type
_entity.pdbx_description
1 polymer ?
#
loop_
_entity_poly.entity_id
_entity_poly.type
_entity_poly.pdbx_seq_one_letter_code
_entity_poly.pdbx_strand_id
1 'polypeptide(L)'
;MINSYLNKFISKFYKQSVPSTQIRLFSVIDVVVSSLRIDRLLATGLGTGRNKIELSLLSGCVKLNGKTVIDKSVEVKKGDIIDRISQENSTEEKYVLARVQLQEIGEKTNKGNIKVRLMRSKYIVIEKLNYQSSIQIESRE
;
A
#
# COMPACT_ATOMS: atom_id res chain seq x y z
N MET A 1 -34.43 -32.92 11.87
CA MET A 1 -32.97 -33.21 11.98
C MET A 1 -32.13 -32.73 10.79
N ILE A 2 -32.67 -31.98 9.80
CA ILE A 2 -31.96 -31.58 8.58
C ILE A 2 -31.24 -30.22 8.73
N ASN A 3 -31.74 -29.32 9.58
CA ASN A 3 -31.23 -27.95 9.73
C ASN A 3 -29.83 -27.84 10.39
N SER A 4 -29.37 -28.86 11.11
CA SER A 4 -28.04 -28.82 11.74
C SER A 4 -26.92 -29.14 10.76
N TYR A 5 -27.15 -30.02 9.80
CA TYR A 5 -26.13 -30.44 8.82
C TYR A 5 -25.91 -29.36 7.76
N LEU A 6 -26.98 -28.70 7.30
CA LEU A 6 -26.89 -27.53 6.43
C LEU A 6 -26.13 -26.37 7.08
N ASN A 7 -26.40 -26.06 8.35
CA ASN A 7 -25.66 -25.02 9.07
C ASN A 7 -24.17 -25.38 9.28
N LYS A 8 -23.84 -26.67 9.47
CA LYS A 8 -22.45 -27.12 9.59
C LYS A 8 -21.73 -27.11 8.23
N PHE A 9 -22.44 -27.36 7.14
CA PHE A 9 -21.90 -27.33 5.78
C PHE A 9 -21.68 -25.89 5.30
N ILE A 10 -22.65 -25.01 5.51
CA ILE A 10 -22.56 -23.58 5.17
C ILE A 10 -21.46 -22.90 6.00
N SER A 11 -21.36 -23.18 7.31
CA SER A 11 -20.29 -22.60 8.14
C SER A 11 -18.90 -23.12 7.80
N LYS A 12 -18.77 -24.37 7.33
CA LYS A 12 -17.51 -24.92 6.82
C LYS A 12 -17.12 -24.29 5.48
N PHE A 13 -18.08 -24.06 4.58
CA PHE A 13 -17.85 -23.42 3.28
C PHE A 13 -17.50 -21.92 3.43
N TYR A 14 -18.21 -21.18 4.29
CA TYR A 14 -17.91 -19.77 4.57
C TYR A 14 -16.57 -19.58 5.29
N LYS A 15 -16.13 -20.53 6.13
CA LYS A 15 -14.78 -20.49 6.73
C LYS A 15 -13.65 -20.76 5.72
N GLN A 16 -13.96 -21.30 4.53
CA GLN A 16 -12.97 -21.69 3.53
C GLN A 16 -12.83 -20.66 2.40
N SER A 17 -13.77 -19.72 2.25
CA SER A 17 -13.79 -18.70 1.19
C SER A 17 -13.44 -17.27 1.64
N VAL A 18 -13.18 -17.04 2.93
CA VAL A 18 -12.52 -15.82 3.42
C VAL A 18 -11.12 -16.20 3.88
N PRO A 19 -10.05 -15.87 3.11
CA PRO A 19 -8.70 -16.06 3.61
C PRO A 19 -8.59 -15.18 4.86
N SER A 20 -8.21 -15.81 5.98
CA SER A 20 -7.85 -15.20 7.26
C SER A 20 -7.73 -13.68 7.14
N THR A 21 -8.76 -12.95 7.56
CA THR A 21 -8.78 -11.49 7.47
C THR A 21 -7.62 -10.95 8.30
N GLN A 22 -6.43 -10.87 7.71
CA GLN A 22 -5.40 -9.96 8.17
C GLN A 22 -6.07 -8.61 8.08
N ILE A 23 -6.32 -8.02 9.24
CA ILE A 23 -6.90 -6.70 9.34
C ILE A 23 -5.95 -5.78 8.56
N ARG A 24 -6.36 -5.36 7.35
CA ARG A 24 -5.64 -4.34 6.60
C ARG A 24 -5.92 -3.03 7.32
N LEU A 25 -5.12 -2.74 8.35
CA LEU A 25 -5.22 -1.52 9.11
C LEU A 25 -4.66 -0.39 8.25
N PHE A 26 -5.54 0.20 7.45
CA PHE A 26 -5.25 1.46 6.80
C PHE A 26 -5.42 2.58 7.82
N SER A 27 -4.40 3.44 7.88
CA SER A 27 -4.43 4.67 8.67
C SER A 27 -4.37 5.85 7.72
N VAL A 28 -5.26 6.82 7.93
CA VAL A 28 -5.20 8.10 7.24
C VAL A 28 -4.35 9.04 8.08
N ILE A 29 -3.37 9.69 7.47
CA ILE A 29 -2.50 10.66 8.12
C ILE A 29 -2.43 11.94 7.29
N ASP A 30 -2.43 13.08 7.98
CA ASP A 30 -2.16 14.38 7.38
C ASP A 30 -0.71 14.78 7.69
N VAL A 31 0.08 15.06 6.66
CA VAL A 31 1.51 15.36 6.78
C VAL A 31 1.91 16.53 5.90
N VAL A 32 3.03 17.18 6.24
CA VAL A 32 3.60 18.27 5.44
C VAL A 32 4.88 17.79 4.78
N VAL A 33 4.96 17.89 3.45
CA VAL A 33 6.11 17.49 2.65
C VAL A 33 6.65 18.66 1.84
N SER A 34 7.95 18.67 1.56
CA SER A 34 8.55 19.74 0.75
C SER A 34 8.24 19.61 -0.74
N SER A 35 7.92 18.40 -1.20
CA SER A 35 7.62 18.08 -2.60
C SER A 35 6.86 16.76 -2.70
N LEU A 36 6.19 16.53 -3.84
CA LEU A 36 5.42 15.32 -4.15
C LEU A 36 6.26 14.21 -4.77
N ARG A 37 7.56 14.18 -4.48
CA ARG A 37 8.46 13.13 -4.98
C ARG A 37 8.18 11.81 -4.29
N ILE A 38 8.30 10.71 -5.04
CA ILE A 38 8.05 9.35 -4.56
C ILE A 38 8.90 9.00 -3.33
N ASP A 39 10.18 9.36 -3.32
CA ASP A 39 11.10 9.08 -2.22
C ASP A 39 10.70 9.81 -0.93
N ARG A 40 10.30 11.07 -1.07
CA ARG A 40 9.86 11.92 0.04
C ARG A 40 8.53 11.43 0.62
N LEU A 41 7.55 11.21 -0.23
CA LEU A 41 6.21 10.78 0.17
C LEU A 41 6.24 9.41 0.83
N LEU A 42 6.96 8.45 0.25
CA LEU A 42 7.07 7.11 0.80
C LEU A 42 7.81 7.10 2.15
N ALA A 43 8.89 7.87 2.29
CA ALA A 43 9.62 8.02 3.55
C ALA A 43 8.76 8.62 4.66
N THR A 44 8.09 9.75 4.37
CA THR A 44 7.21 10.42 5.34
C THR A 44 5.99 9.56 5.66
N GLY A 45 5.38 8.95 4.65
CA GLY A 45 4.20 8.09 4.80
C GLY A 45 4.49 6.87 5.68
N LEU A 46 5.57 6.14 5.43
CA LEU A 46 5.92 4.96 6.20
C LEU A 46 6.62 5.28 7.54
N GLY A 47 7.12 6.50 7.71
CA GLY A 47 7.95 6.89 8.86
C GLY A 47 9.32 6.20 8.82
N THR A 48 9.89 6.02 7.63
CA THR A 48 11.18 5.37 7.40
C THR A 48 12.20 6.39 6.89
N GLY A 49 13.48 6.23 7.22
CA GLY A 49 14.53 7.10 6.70
C GLY A 49 14.65 7.03 5.17
N ARG A 50 14.96 8.17 4.52
CA ARG A 50 15.07 8.26 3.06
C ARG A 50 16.10 7.31 2.46
N ASN A 51 17.22 7.08 3.16
CA ASN A 51 18.26 6.16 2.68
C ASN A 51 17.71 4.74 2.46
N LYS A 52 16.82 4.26 3.34
CA LYS A 52 16.17 2.95 3.17
C LYS A 52 15.23 2.93 1.97
N ILE A 53 14.53 4.03 1.71
CA ILE A 53 13.65 4.17 0.56
C ILE A 53 14.45 4.21 -0.74
N GLU A 54 15.54 4.97 -0.78
CA GLU A 54 16.43 5.05 -1.94
C GLU A 54 17.03 3.69 -2.30
N LEU A 55 17.53 2.94 -1.31
CA LEU A 55 17.98 1.56 -1.53
C LEU A 55 16.85 0.69 -2.08
N SER A 56 15.63 0.83 -1.55
CA SER A 56 14.48 0.06 -2.03
C SER A 56 14.09 0.40 -3.48
N LEU A 57 14.23 1.66 -3.90
CA LEU A 57 14.01 2.09 -5.29
C LEU A 57 15.06 1.47 -6.21
N LEU A 58 16.35 1.57 -5.84
CA LEU A 58 17.46 1.01 -6.61
C LEU A 58 17.37 -0.52 -6.74
N SER A 59 16.90 -1.21 -5.69
CA SER A 59 16.68 -2.66 -5.70
C SER A 59 15.41 -3.09 -6.45
N GLY A 60 14.64 -2.16 -7.04
CA GLY A 60 13.41 -2.47 -7.77
C GLY A 60 12.25 -2.94 -6.87
N CYS A 61 12.32 -2.65 -5.57
CA CYS A 61 11.31 -3.05 -4.58
C CYS A 61 10.15 -2.07 -4.46
N VAL A 62 10.24 -0.91 -5.10
CA VAL A 62 9.19 0.11 -5.07
C VAL A 62 8.39 0.07 -6.37
N LYS A 63 7.06 0.09 -6.22
CA LYS A 63 6.11 0.10 -7.33
C LYS A 63 5.19 1.30 -7.21
N LEU A 64 4.99 2.01 -8.31
CA LEU A 64 3.99 3.06 -8.47
C LEU A 64 2.88 2.50 -9.36
N ASN A 65 1.65 2.42 -8.83
CA ASN A 65 0.49 1.89 -9.53
C ASN A 65 0.76 0.52 -10.17
N GLY A 66 1.44 -0.36 -9.42
CA GLY A 66 1.81 -1.70 -9.88
C GLY A 66 3.09 -1.80 -10.73
N LYS A 67 3.62 -0.68 -11.25
CA LYS A 67 4.82 -0.64 -12.09
C LYS A 67 6.07 -0.36 -11.27
N THR A 68 7.15 -1.11 -11.48
CA THR A 68 8.41 -0.89 -10.77
C THR A 68 9.01 0.47 -11.13
N VAL A 69 9.47 1.21 -10.12
CA VAL A 69 10.10 2.53 -10.26
C VAL A 69 11.48 2.50 -9.62
N ILE A 70 12.48 3.01 -10.35
CA ILE A 70 13.86 3.14 -9.88
C ILE A 70 14.22 4.61 -9.64
N ASP A 71 13.68 5.53 -10.44
CA ASP A 71 13.93 6.96 -10.28
C ASP A 71 13.23 7.52 -9.03
N LYS A 72 14.03 8.04 -8.11
CA LYS A 72 13.58 8.70 -6.87
C LYS A 72 12.88 10.04 -7.10
N SER A 73 12.98 10.60 -8.32
CA SER A 73 12.46 11.92 -8.67
C SER A 73 11.07 11.91 -9.26
N VAL A 74 10.48 10.74 -9.44
CA VAL A 74 9.13 10.62 -9.98
C VAL A 74 8.15 11.38 -9.09
N GLU A 75 7.39 12.27 -9.74
CA GLU A 75 6.33 13.02 -9.11
C GLU A 75 5.07 12.15 -8.98
N VAL A 76 4.49 12.16 -7.78
CA VAL A 76 3.31 11.38 -7.41
C VAL A 76 2.08 12.28 -7.48
N LYS A 77 1.01 11.78 -8.08
CA LYS A 77 -0.26 12.49 -8.26
C LYS A 77 -1.32 12.00 -7.29
N LYS A 78 -2.36 12.80 -7.11
CA LYS A 78 -3.55 12.40 -6.36
C LYS A 78 -4.09 11.08 -6.94
N GLY A 79 -4.39 10.12 -6.06
CA GLY A 79 -4.88 8.78 -6.40
C GLY A 79 -3.78 7.74 -6.59
N ASP A 80 -2.52 8.15 -6.78
CA ASP A 80 -1.42 7.19 -6.99
C ASP A 80 -1.15 6.35 -5.74
N ILE A 81 -0.88 5.07 -5.99
CA ILE A 81 -0.55 4.06 -5.00
C ILE A 81 0.94 3.71 -5.12
N ILE A 82 1.65 3.84 -4.00
CA ILE A 82 3.07 3.50 -3.88
C ILE A 82 3.20 2.30 -2.95
N ASP A 83 3.72 1.21 -3.49
CA ASP A 83 4.00 -0.01 -2.75
C ASP A 83 5.50 -0.21 -2.58
N ARG A 84 5.94 -0.54 -1.36
CA ARG A 84 7.29 -0.99 -1.05
C ARG A 84 7.25 -2.47 -0.66
N ILE A 85 7.81 -3.33 -1.50
CA ILE A 85 7.88 -4.77 -1.26
C ILE A 85 9.11 -5.08 -0.38
N SER A 86 8.92 -5.91 0.63
CA SER A 86 9.99 -6.46 1.46
C SER A 86 10.56 -7.71 0.79
N GLN A 87 11.79 -7.65 0.30
CA GLN A 87 12.45 -8.81 -0.31
C GLN A 87 12.66 -9.96 0.69
N GLU A 88 13.08 -9.62 1.91
CA GLU A 88 13.38 -10.58 2.98
C GLU A 88 12.15 -11.37 3.46
N ASN A 89 10.97 -10.73 3.50
CA ASN A 89 9.75 -11.34 4.04
C ASN A 89 8.83 -11.92 2.95
N SER A 90 9.08 -11.58 1.68
CA SER A 90 8.28 -12.11 0.57
C SER A 90 8.69 -13.53 0.24
N THR A 91 7.74 -14.33 -0.23
CA THR A 91 7.98 -15.71 -0.68
C THR A 91 7.80 -15.80 -2.19
N GLU A 92 7.88 -17.01 -2.76
CA GLU A 92 7.62 -17.24 -4.19
C GLU A 92 6.17 -16.88 -4.57
N GLU A 93 5.22 -17.09 -3.66
CA GLU A 93 3.78 -16.91 -3.93
C GLU A 93 3.19 -15.63 -3.35
N LYS A 94 3.83 -15.02 -2.35
CA LYS A 94 3.29 -13.88 -1.60
C LYS A 94 4.25 -12.70 -1.55
N TYR A 95 3.71 -11.49 -1.70
CA TYR A 95 4.38 -10.26 -1.33
C TYR A 95 4.02 -9.86 0.10
N VAL A 96 5.04 -9.47 0.85
CA VAL A 96 4.91 -8.68 2.08
C VAL A 96 5.30 -7.25 1.73
N LEU A 97 4.36 -6.32 1.82
CA LEU A 97 4.58 -4.94 1.37
C LEU A 97 4.00 -3.90 2.33
N ALA A 98 4.46 -2.67 2.19
CA ALA A 98 3.86 -1.47 2.77
C ALA A 98 3.30 -0.60 1.66
N ARG A 99 2.12 -0.02 1.86
CA ARG A 99 1.39 0.79 0.87
C ARG A 99 1.17 2.21 1.37
N VAL A 100 1.33 3.18 0.47
CA VAL A 100 0.97 4.59 0.67
C VAL A 100 0.19 5.05 -0.55
N GLN A 101 -1.00 5.60 -0.35
CA GLN A 101 -1.80 6.23 -1.38
C GLN A 101 -1.93 7.74 -1.10
N LEU A 102 -1.69 8.56 -2.12
CA LEU A 102 -1.87 10.01 -2.01
C LEU A 102 -3.34 10.37 -2.21
N GLN A 103 -4.05 10.63 -1.11
CA GLN A 103 -5.49 10.88 -1.13
C GLN A 103 -5.81 12.33 -1.53
N GLU A 104 -5.11 13.29 -0.93
CA GLU A 104 -5.36 14.71 -1.19
C GLU A 104 -4.04 15.49 -1.19
N ILE A 105 -4.00 16.51 -2.04
CA ILE A 105 -2.94 17.53 -2.08
C ILE A 105 -3.61 18.83 -1.65
N GLY A 106 -3.25 19.31 -0.46
CA GLY A 106 -3.75 20.56 0.08
C GLY A 106 -2.89 21.76 -0.30
N GLU A 107 -3.20 22.89 0.33
CA GLU A 107 -2.50 24.15 0.08
C GLU A 107 -1.04 24.14 0.54
N LYS A 108 -0.25 25.02 -0.09
CA LYS A 108 1.11 25.29 0.35
C LYS A 108 1.08 26.10 1.64
N THR A 109 1.92 25.71 2.59
CA THR A 109 2.25 26.48 3.79
C THR A 109 3.00 27.76 3.41
N ASN A 110 3.08 28.73 4.33
CA ASN A 110 3.85 29.96 4.17
C ASN A 110 5.35 29.72 3.85
N LYS A 111 5.87 28.53 4.14
CA LYS A 111 7.26 28.11 3.84
C LYS A 111 7.39 27.37 2.51
N GLY A 112 6.34 27.34 1.68
CA GLY A 112 6.32 26.65 0.38
C GLY A 112 6.12 25.14 0.44
N ASN A 113 6.11 24.52 1.63
CA ASN A 113 5.82 23.09 1.79
C ASN A 113 4.35 22.78 1.52
N ILE A 114 4.03 21.56 1.13
CA ILE A 114 2.71 21.11 0.70
C ILE A 114 2.08 20.25 1.80
N LYS A 115 0.84 20.56 2.18
CA LYS A 115 0.04 19.68 3.05
C LYS A 115 -0.52 18.54 2.20
N VAL A 116 -0.39 17.29 2.64
CA VAL A 116 -0.93 16.12 1.93
C VAL A 116 -1.64 15.18 2.91
N ARG A 117 -2.70 14.54 2.43
CA ARG A 117 -3.38 13.45 3.12
C ARG A 117 -2.94 12.14 2.48
N LEU A 118 -2.44 11.23 3.30
CA LEU A 118 -1.98 9.92 2.88
C LEU A 118 -2.81 8.84 3.55
N MET A 119 -3.26 7.86 2.77
CA MET A 119 -3.71 6.59 3.32
C MET A 119 -2.53 5.63 3.31
N ARG A 120 -2.20 5.03 4.46
CA ARG A 120 -1.07 4.11 4.56
C ARG A 120 -1.43 2.82 5.25
N SER A 121 -0.76 1.75 4.83
CA SER A 121 -0.60 0.53 5.62
C SER A 121 0.88 0.15 5.64
N LYS A 122 1.42 -0.13 6.83
CA LYS A 122 2.84 -0.51 6.97
C LYS A 122 3.09 -1.99 6.72
N TYR A 123 2.03 -2.78 6.65
CA TYR A 123 2.12 -4.23 6.51
C TYR A 123 0.87 -4.77 5.79
N ILE A 124 1.10 -5.35 4.62
CA ILE A 124 0.10 -6.04 3.81
C ILE A 124 0.76 -7.33 3.32
N VAL A 125 0.09 -8.46 3.53
CA VAL A 125 0.43 -9.71 2.87
C VAL A 125 -0.57 -9.94 1.75
N ILE A 126 -0.06 -10.14 0.54
CA ILE A 126 -0.88 -10.36 -0.65
C ILE A 126 -0.26 -11.43 -1.54
N GLU A 127 -1.10 -12.29 -2.11
CA GLU A 127 -0.66 -13.24 -3.13
C GLU A 127 -0.23 -12.51 -4.40
N LYS A 128 0.88 -12.93 -5.00
CA LYS A 128 1.41 -12.28 -6.22
C LYS A 128 0.41 -12.29 -7.37
N LEU A 129 -0.37 -13.37 -7.49
CA LEU A 129 -1.45 -13.49 -8.48
C LEU A 129 -2.51 -12.39 -8.33
N ASN A 130 -2.80 -11.99 -7.09
CA ASN A 130 -3.83 -11.01 -6.74
C ASN A 130 -3.29 -9.57 -6.64
N TYR A 131 -1.98 -9.38 -6.80
CA TYR A 131 -1.34 -8.07 -6.63
C TYR A 131 -1.90 -7.02 -7.59
N GLN A 132 -2.00 -7.32 -8.88
CA GLN A 132 -2.48 -6.37 -9.89
C GLN A 132 -3.93 -5.96 -9.65
N SER A 133 -4.79 -6.93 -9.31
CA SER A 133 -6.19 -6.68 -8.97
C SER A 133 -6.33 -5.77 -7.75
N SER A 134 -5.41 -5.85 -6.78
CA SER A 134 -5.43 -5.00 -5.58
C SER A 134 -5.12 -3.51 -5.83
N ILE A 135 -4.60 -3.17 -7.01
CA ILE A 135 -4.33 -1.78 -7.40
C ILE A 135 -5.57 -1.16 -8.07
N GLN A 136 -6.34 -1.97 -8.81
CA GLN A 136 -7.46 -1.50 -9.63
C GLN A 136 -8.74 -1.23 -8.82
N ILE A 137 -8.91 -1.90 -7.67
CA ILE A 137 -10.10 -1.75 -6.83
C ILE A 137 -10.17 -0.35 -6.20
N GLU A 138 -9.03 0.26 -5.86
CA GLU A 138 -8.95 1.59 -5.22
C GLU A 138 -9.07 2.77 -6.21
N SER A 139 -9.24 2.52 -7.51
CA SER A 139 -9.43 3.57 -8.55
C SER A 139 -10.89 3.76 -8.98
N ARG A 140 -11.84 3.03 -8.37
CA ARG A 140 -13.26 2.99 -8.76
C ARG A 140 -14.22 3.69 -7.78
N GLU A 141 -13.69 4.40 -6.79
CA GLU A 141 -14.44 5.27 -5.88
C GLU A 141 -14.09 6.74 -6.13
#